data_AF-R7EVA9-F1
#
_entry.id   AF-R7EVA9-F1
#
_cell.length_a   1.000
_cell.length_b   1.000
_cell.length_c   1.000
_cell.angle_alpha   90.00
_cell.angle_beta   90.00
_cell.angle_gamma   90.00
#
_symmetry.space_group_name_H-M   'P 1'
#
loop_
_entity.id
_entity.type
_entity.pdbx_description
1 polymer ?
#
loop_
_entity_poly.entity_id
_entity_poly.type
_entity_poly.pdbx_seq_one_letter_code
_entity_poly.pdbx_strand_id
1 'polypeptide(L)'
;MSGHSVGCAKELASLGFERMVLAREMSFADIAGFTRTSPIEAEVFIHGALCVCHSGQCLFSSMVGGRSGNRGECAQPCRLPYNGGKYPLSLKDNCLAGHIPELIDAHVASLKIEGRMKGPDYVGPVAAGVRVPAVSRRLLDGHRAATPEEIGYLAEIFSRSGFTDAYFTGNISHAMLGTRTEADKRRSAGRTVPYETKRGLPAVAVPSRAHKADEYLPVKPHNKPVKRRTAYMHSVAQLTPAARKYFDICYLPLAAAADVAPGADGECFIGAALPPVIYDSDLPEIRRSLEKAAGRGIRDLLIGNIGHLGLAREAGMIPHGDFRLNICNRESAAAIEGLGFRDFILSPELTLPRLRDIGGQSLAVVYGRIPLMVTEKCAGKECGGCRACTAGKNQLTDRRGARFPVLREWRHRSLIVNSLPTSMSDRQKALAEYGVRGQHFIFTVETPQNVDAVIRAYSTGTPLPGECRRIAVK
;
A
#
# COMPACT_ATOMS: atom_id res chain seq x y z
N MET A 1 -0.65 6.06 2.50
CA MET A 1 -1.22 6.06 1.12
C MET A 1 -0.10 6.20 0.10
N SER A 2 -0.33 5.85 -1.16
CA SER A 2 0.69 5.89 -2.23
C SER A 2 0.54 7.16 -3.08
N GLY A 3 1.60 7.97 -3.23
CA GLY A 3 1.61 9.14 -4.12
C GLY A 3 2.07 8.74 -5.52
N HIS A 4 1.13 8.47 -6.43
CA HIS A 4 1.45 7.82 -7.71
C HIS A 4 0.71 8.41 -8.93
N SER A 5 0.01 9.53 -8.77
CA SER A 5 -0.75 10.16 -9.85
C SER A 5 -0.93 11.65 -9.61
N VAL A 6 -1.15 12.41 -10.69
CA VAL A 6 -1.50 13.83 -10.63
C VAL A 6 -2.85 14.05 -9.94
N GLY A 7 -3.77 13.08 -10.03
CA GLY A 7 -5.00 13.10 -9.25
C GLY A 7 -4.74 13.17 -7.74
N CYS A 8 -3.77 12.40 -7.24
CA CYS A 8 -3.34 12.48 -5.84
C CYS A 8 -2.75 13.84 -5.49
N ALA A 9 -1.92 14.40 -6.36
CA ALA A 9 -1.32 15.71 -6.16
C ALA A 9 -2.37 16.83 -6.07
N LYS A 10 -3.43 16.80 -6.88
CA LYS A 10 -4.54 17.77 -6.82
C LYS A 10 -5.31 17.71 -5.50
N GLU A 11 -5.62 16.50 -5.02
CA GLU A 11 -6.30 16.34 -3.72
C GLU A 11 -5.38 16.74 -2.55
N LEU A 12 -4.08 16.50 -2.65
CA LEU A 12 -3.13 16.96 -1.63
C LEU A 12 -2.96 18.49 -1.66
N ALA A 13 -2.92 19.10 -2.86
CA ALA A 13 -2.83 20.55 -3.01
C ALA A 13 -4.05 21.26 -2.40
N SER A 14 -5.26 20.74 -2.58
CA SER A 14 -6.48 21.30 -1.98
C SER A 14 -6.48 21.20 -0.45
N LEU A 15 -5.69 20.28 0.12
CA LEU A 15 -5.45 20.14 1.54
C LEU A 15 -4.25 20.97 2.05
N GLY A 16 -3.59 21.74 1.18
CA GLY A 16 -2.48 22.63 1.53
C GLY A 16 -1.09 21.99 1.54
N PHE A 17 -0.93 20.78 0.97
CA PHE A 17 0.39 20.20 0.79
C PHE A 17 1.11 20.86 -0.40
N GLU A 18 2.41 21.11 -0.27
CA GLU A 18 3.24 21.74 -1.32
C GLU A 18 4.15 20.74 -2.05
N ARG A 19 4.32 19.52 -1.49
CA ARG A 19 5.21 18.49 -2.02
C ARG A 19 4.67 17.09 -1.74
N MET A 20 4.82 16.21 -2.73
CA MET A 20 4.51 14.78 -2.60
C MET A 20 5.74 13.92 -2.87
N VAL A 21 5.98 12.96 -1.99
CA VAL A 21 6.98 11.91 -2.22
C VAL A 21 6.38 10.88 -3.17
N LEU A 22 6.97 10.75 -4.36
CA LEU A 22 6.50 9.82 -5.38
C LEU A 22 6.79 8.37 -4.98
N ALA A 23 5.88 7.49 -5.39
CA ALA A 23 6.01 6.06 -5.15
C ALA A 23 7.25 5.50 -5.88
N ARG A 24 8.01 4.63 -5.20
CA ARG A 24 9.33 4.14 -5.68
C ARG A 24 9.24 3.24 -6.92
N GLU A 25 8.05 2.79 -7.23
CA GLU A 25 7.71 1.92 -8.35
C GLU A 25 7.30 2.67 -9.63
N MET A 26 7.26 4.01 -9.61
CA MET A 26 6.97 4.82 -10.81
C MET A 26 8.13 4.78 -11.80
N SER A 27 7.80 4.72 -13.09
CA SER A 27 8.79 4.82 -14.17
C SER A 27 9.23 6.27 -14.39
N PHE A 28 10.34 6.48 -15.10
CA PHE A 28 10.75 7.82 -15.53
C PHE A 28 9.65 8.52 -16.34
N ALA A 29 8.97 7.79 -17.22
CA ALA A 29 7.88 8.33 -18.02
C ALA A 29 6.72 8.83 -17.16
N ASP A 30 6.34 8.08 -16.11
CA ASP A 30 5.29 8.50 -15.18
C ASP A 30 5.75 9.68 -14.31
N ILE A 31 7.02 9.69 -13.85
CA ILE A 31 7.60 10.80 -13.07
C ILE A 31 7.62 12.09 -13.91
N ALA A 32 8.13 12.02 -15.14
CA ALA A 32 8.17 13.17 -16.05
C ALA A 32 6.75 13.62 -16.44
N GLY A 33 5.81 12.68 -16.60
CA GLY A 33 4.39 13.00 -16.80
C GLY A 33 3.78 13.76 -15.64
N PHE A 34 4.08 13.30 -14.42
CA PHE A 34 3.63 13.91 -13.18
C PHE A 34 4.14 15.34 -13.03
N THR A 35 5.46 15.56 -13.14
CA THR A 35 6.07 16.88 -12.88
C THR A 35 5.62 17.96 -13.85
N ARG A 36 5.23 17.60 -15.08
CA ARG A 36 4.68 18.55 -16.07
C ARG A 36 3.32 19.14 -15.69
N THR A 37 2.52 18.45 -14.88
CA THR A 37 1.10 18.80 -14.66
C THR A 37 0.69 18.83 -13.19
N SER A 38 1.57 18.40 -12.30
CA SER A 38 1.33 18.42 -10.87
C SER A 38 1.23 19.86 -10.35
N PRO A 39 0.23 20.18 -9.51
CA PRO A 39 0.17 21.47 -8.82
C PRO A 39 1.15 21.60 -7.65
N ILE A 40 1.86 20.53 -7.29
CA ILE A 40 2.78 20.45 -6.15
C ILE A 40 4.09 19.78 -6.53
N GLU A 41 5.14 20.04 -5.75
CA GLU A 41 6.48 19.53 -5.99
C GLU A 41 6.59 18.00 -5.91
N ALA A 42 7.46 17.42 -6.73
CA ALA A 42 7.81 16.00 -6.66
C ALA A 42 9.10 15.78 -5.85
N GLU A 43 9.07 14.83 -4.93
CA GLU A 43 10.26 14.27 -4.28
C GLU A 43 10.45 12.80 -4.66
N VAL A 44 11.64 12.43 -5.15
CA VAL A 44 11.94 11.08 -5.66
C VAL A 44 13.03 10.41 -4.84
N PHE A 45 12.81 9.14 -4.43
CA PHE A 45 13.88 8.33 -3.83
C PHE A 45 14.93 7.96 -4.87
N ILE A 46 16.16 8.42 -4.68
CA ILE A 46 17.28 8.13 -5.59
C ILE A 46 18.22 7.04 -5.09
N HIS A 47 18.18 6.69 -3.79
CA HIS A 47 19.13 5.72 -3.25
C HIS A 47 18.61 5.01 -1.99
N GLY A 48 18.93 3.72 -1.86
CA GLY A 48 18.74 2.92 -0.65
C GLY A 48 17.69 1.81 -0.79
N ALA A 49 17.17 1.31 0.33
CA ALA A 49 16.36 0.10 0.32
C ALA A 49 15.08 0.24 -0.55
N LEU A 50 14.94 -0.60 -1.58
CA LEU A 50 13.76 -0.60 -2.44
C LEU A 50 12.66 -1.52 -1.86
N CYS A 51 11.43 -1.01 -1.79
CA CYS A 51 10.27 -1.79 -1.36
C CYS A 51 9.71 -2.55 -2.57
N VAL A 52 9.35 -3.82 -2.39
CA VAL A 52 8.68 -4.60 -3.44
C VAL A 52 7.16 -4.39 -3.45
N CYS A 53 6.61 -3.95 -2.31
CA CYS A 53 5.21 -3.57 -2.21
C CYS A 53 5.05 -2.15 -2.74
N HIS A 54 3.91 -1.88 -3.38
CA HIS A 54 3.49 -0.52 -3.64
C HIS A 54 3.54 0.32 -2.37
N SER A 55 4.02 1.54 -2.53
CA SER A 55 4.37 2.43 -1.42
C SER A 55 3.15 2.72 -0.52
N GLY A 56 3.24 2.43 0.78
CA GLY A 56 2.14 2.65 1.72
C GLY A 56 0.96 1.66 1.63
N GLN A 57 1.12 0.53 0.93
CA GLN A 57 0.08 -0.50 0.74
C GLN A 57 0.48 -1.87 1.35
N CYS A 58 1.37 -1.89 2.36
CA CYS A 58 1.90 -3.11 2.94
C CYS A 58 1.36 -3.37 4.36
N LEU A 59 0.58 -4.44 4.51
CA LEU A 59 0.07 -4.95 5.79
C LEU A 59 0.75 -6.26 6.21
N PHE A 60 1.66 -6.82 5.41
CA PHE A 60 2.30 -8.11 5.72
C PHE A 60 2.94 -8.12 7.11
N SER A 61 3.75 -7.10 7.41
CA SER A 61 4.52 -7.04 8.66
C SER A 61 3.61 -6.92 9.90
N SER A 62 2.52 -6.15 9.84
CA SER A 62 1.58 -6.02 10.96
C SER A 62 0.70 -7.24 11.10
N MET A 63 0.15 -7.75 10.00
CA MET A 63 -0.73 -8.91 10.06
C MET A 63 0.02 -10.15 10.53
N VAL A 64 1.30 -10.32 10.21
CA VAL A 64 2.06 -11.50 10.62
C VAL A 64 2.77 -11.31 11.96
N GLY A 65 3.27 -10.11 12.28
CA GLY A 65 4.15 -9.88 13.43
C GLY A 65 3.86 -8.61 14.25
N GLY A 66 2.71 -7.96 14.07
CA GLY A 66 2.26 -6.80 14.88
C GLY A 66 2.98 -5.47 14.59
N ARG A 67 4.03 -5.47 13.76
CA ARG A 67 4.84 -4.29 13.44
C ARG A 67 4.42 -3.69 12.10
N SER A 68 3.75 -2.53 12.11
CA SER A 68 3.19 -1.95 10.89
C SER A 68 4.25 -1.35 9.98
N GLY A 69 4.25 -1.76 8.71
CA GLY A 69 5.09 -1.13 7.69
C GLY A 69 4.67 0.31 7.40
N ASN A 70 3.36 0.55 7.38
CA ASN A 70 2.75 1.85 7.07
C ASN A 70 2.91 2.87 8.21
N ARG A 71 3.22 2.42 9.44
CA ARG A 71 3.53 3.28 10.61
C ARG A 71 5.02 3.32 10.96
N GLY A 72 5.90 2.92 10.04
CA GLY A 72 7.35 3.05 10.23
C GLY A 72 8.05 1.91 10.98
N GLU A 73 7.34 0.86 11.40
CA GLU A 73 7.87 -0.22 12.25
C GLU A 73 8.27 -1.50 11.49
N CYS A 74 8.18 -1.49 10.16
CA CYS A 74 8.37 -2.64 9.24
C CYS A 74 9.46 -3.63 9.69
N ALA A 75 9.08 -4.90 9.87
CA ALA A 75 9.98 -6.02 10.20
C ALA A 75 10.56 -6.72 8.95
N GLN A 76 10.33 -6.16 7.75
CA GLN A 76 10.90 -6.62 6.48
C GLN A 76 10.60 -8.10 6.12
N PRO A 77 9.34 -8.60 6.22
CA PRO A 77 9.03 -10.00 5.88
C PRO A 77 9.39 -10.36 4.42
N CYS A 78 9.28 -9.41 3.50
CA CYS A 78 9.70 -9.55 2.09
C CYS A 78 11.20 -9.89 1.91
N ARG A 79 12.02 -9.74 2.94
CA ARG A 79 13.47 -10.04 2.92
C ARG A 79 13.79 -11.45 3.42
N LEU A 80 12.79 -12.19 3.89
CA LEU A 80 12.94 -13.56 4.38
C LEU A 80 12.92 -14.57 3.23
N PRO A 81 13.45 -15.79 3.46
CA PRO A 81 13.32 -16.88 2.50
C PRO A 81 11.90 -17.45 2.47
N TYR A 82 11.46 -17.81 1.27
CA TYR A 82 10.21 -18.49 0.95
C TYR A 82 10.48 -19.70 0.04
N ASN A 83 9.51 -20.60 -0.11
CA ASN A 83 9.54 -21.70 -1.09
C ASN A 83 10.84 -22.53 -1.04
N GLY A 84 11.29 -22.91 0.15
CA GLY A 84 12.50 -23.71 0.33
C GLY A 84 13.81 -22.95 0.17
N GLY A 85 13.87 -21.68 0.62
CA GLY A 85 15.13 -20.90 0.67
C GLY A 85 15.29 -19.83 -0.42
N LYS A 86 14.28 -19.62 -1.27
CA LYS A 86 14.28 -18.60 -2.32
C LYS A 86 13.87 -17.23 -1.79
N TYR A 87 14.19 -16.16 -2.51
CA TYR A 87 13.88 -14.78 -2.10
C TYR A 87 13.04 -14.02 -3.13
N PRO A 88 11.82 -14.49 -3.46
CA PRO A 88 11.01 -13.98 -4.57
C PRO A 88 10.54 -12.51 -4.38
N LEU A 89 10.65 -11.97 -3.16
CA LEU A 89 10.20 -10.64 -2.77
C LEU A 89 11.36 -9.69 -2.38
N SER A 90 12.61 -10.17 -2.32
CA SER A 90 13.73 -9.37 -1.85
C SER A 90 14.38 -8.64 -3.01
N LEU A 91 14.18 -7.33 -3.13
CA LEU A 91 14.78 -6.50 -4.18
C LEU A 91 16.20 -6.02 -3.85
N LYS A 92 17.05 -5.82 -4.85
CA LYS A 92 18.27 -5.01 -4.71
C LYS A 92 17.92 -3.60 -4.20
N ASP A 93 18.93 -2.89 -3.73
CA ASP A 93 18.72 -1.49 -3.32
C ASP A 93 18.56 -0.61 -4.56
N ASN A 94 17.76 0.45 -4.45
CA ASN A 94 17.59 1.45 -5.50
C ASN A 94 18.86 2.31 -5.62
N CYS A 95 19.27 2.61 -6.84
CA CYS A 95 20.30 3.62 -7.10
C CYS A 95 20.05 4.30 -8.44
N LEU A 96 19.68 5.58 -8.39
CA LEU A 96 19.43 6.45 -9.55
C LEU A 96 20.54 7.47 -9.74
N ALA A 97 21.74 7.22 -9.19
CA ALA A 97 22.87 8.12 -9.32
C ALA A 97 23.32 8.29 -10.79
N GLY A 98 23.11 7.27 -11.64
CA GLY A 98 23.29 7.37 -13.09
C GLY A 98 22.22 8.20 -13.80
N HIS A 99 21.09 8.48 -13.15
CA HIS A 99 19.91 9.12 -13.73
C HIS A 99 19.62 10.53 -13.18
N ILE A 100 20.62 11.13 -12.52
CA ILE A 100 20.47 12.46 -11.93
C ILE A 100 20.14 13.53 -12.98
N PRO A 101 20.78 13.56 -14.17
CA PRO A 101 20.41 14.51 -15.23
C PRO A 101 18.95 14.38 -15.65
N GLU A 102 18.48 13.16 -15.90
CA GLU A 102 17.09 12.93 -16.31
C GLU A 102 16.09 13.42 -15.26
N LEU A 103 16.39 13.26 -13.96
CA LEU A 103 15.56 13.75 -12.87
C LEU A 103 15.54 15.29 -12.80
N ILE A 104 16.68 15.94 -13.05
CA ILE A 104 16.78 17.41 -13.10
C ILE A 104 15.97 17.95 -14.29
N ASP A 105 16.17 17.38 -15.48
CA ASP A 105 15.47 17.76 -16.71
C ASP A 105 13.96 17.49 -16.62
N ALA A 106 13.56 16.47 -15.85
CA ALA A 106 12.16 16.21 -15.53
C ALA A 106 11.61 17.14 -14.44
N HIS A 107 12.35 18.14 -13.97
CA HIS A 107 11.90 19.11 -12.95
C HIS A 107 11.52 18.46 -11.61
N VAL A 108 12.23 17.41 -11.20
CA VAL A 108 12.07 16.84 -9.85
C VAL A 108 12.67 17.82 -8.83
N ALA A 109 11.82 18.31 -7.91
CA ALA A 109 12.20 19.37 -6.97
C ALA A 109 13.11 18.88 -5.82
N SER A 110 13.00 17.60 -5.43
CA SER A 110 13.79 17.05 -4.31
C SER A 110 14.23 15.60 -4.56
N LEU A 111 15.48 15.31 -4.21
CA LEU A 111 16.06 13.98 -4.26
C LEU A 111 16.20 13.40 -2.85
N LYS A 112 15.61 12.23 -2.62
CA LYS A 112 15.50 11.60 -1.30
C LYS A 112 16.38 10.36 -1.18
N ILE A 113 17.04 10.22 -0.03
CA ILE A 113 17.85 9.05 0.31
C ILE A 113 17.16 8.25 1.42
N GLU A 114 17.05 6.94 1.26
CA GLU A 114 16.49 6.04 2.28
C GLU A 114 17.52 5.72 3.37
N GLY A 115 17.47 6.49 4.46
CA GLY A 115 18.39 6.41 5.59
C GLY A 115 17.88 5.66 6.83
N ARG A 116 16.69 5.06 6.83
CA ARG A 116 16.12 4.49 8.06
C ARG A 116 16.99 3.35 8.60
N MET A 117 17.36 3.45 9.89
CA MET A 117 18.26 2.52 10.60
C MET A 117 19.66 2.41 9.98
N LYS A 118 20.12 3.46 9.30
CA LYS A 118 21.47 3.54 8.73
C LYS A 118 22.39 4.33 9.66
N GLY A 119 23.64 3.90 9.77
CA GLY A 119 24.64 4.59 10.57
C GLY A 119 25.16 5.86 9.91
N PRO A 120 25.93 6.69 10.64
CA PRO A 120 26.56 7.91 10.12
C PRO A 120 27.42 7.66 8.87
N ASP A 121 28.02 6.48 8.72
CA ASP A 121 28.81 6.13 7.53
C ASP A 121 27.98 6.00 6.25
N TYR A 122 26.65 5.99 6.35
CA TYR A 122 25.75 5.96 5.21
C TYR A 122 25.10 7.34 4.96
N VAL A 123 24.64 8.01 6.02
CA VAL A 123 23.87 9.27 5.94
C VAL A 123 24.65 10.53 6.34
N GLY A 124 25.92 10.40 6.73
CA GLY A 124 26.70 11.46 7.35
C GLY A 124 26.92 12.70 6.47
N PRO A 125 27.23 13.85 7.09
CA PRO A 125 27.37 15.13 6.40
C PRO A 125 28.57 15.16 5.44
N VAL A 126 28.45 15.99 4.40
CA VAL A 126 29.40 16.15 3.29
C VAL A 126 30.83 16.48 3.74
N ALA A 127 30.97 17.17 4.88
CA ALA A 127 32.26 17.66 5.39
C ALA A 127 33.24 16.54 5.82
N ALA A 128 32.78 15.30 5.99
CA ALA A 128 33.61 14.16 6.44
C ALA A 128 34.09 13.24 5.30
N GLY A 129 33.86 13.59 4.02
CA GLY A 129 34.28 12.80 2.86
C GLY A 129 33.12 12.23 2.02
N VAL A 130 33.47 11.37 1.05
CA VAL A 130 32.53 10.77 0.09
C VAL A 130 31.54 9.87 0.84
N ARG A 131 30.23 10.08 0.67
CA ARG A 131 29.08 9.39 1.28
C ARG A 131 27.91 9.46 0.31
N VAL A 132 26.80 8.75 0.55
CA VAL A 132 25.63 8.82 -0.36
C VAL A 132 25.21 10.28 -0.61
N PRO A 133 25.00 11.13 0.42
CA PRO A 133 24.62 12.53 0.18
C PRO A 133 25.70 13.35 -0.55
N ALA A 134 26.98 13.11 -0.25
CA ALA A 134 28.07 13.84 -0.88
C ALA A 134 28.23 13.50 -2.37
N VAL A 135 28.09 12.22 -2.74
CA VAL A 135 28.05 11.80 -4.15
C VAL A 135 26.83 12.44 -4.82
N SER A 136 25.63 12.27 -4.26
CA SER A 136 24.41 12.84 -4.84
C SER A 136 24.47 14.36 -5.00
N ARG A 137 25.06 15.10 -4.06
CA ARG A 137 25.25 16.56 -4.16
C ARG A 137 26.17 16.94 -5.31
N ARG A 138 27.31 16.25 -5.48
CA ARG A 138 28.24 16.51 -6.60
C ARG A 138 27.59 16.25 -7.96
N LEU A 139 26.79 15.20 -8.07
CA LEU A 139 26.06 14.88 -9.30
C LEU A 139 25.01 15.93 -9.63
N LEU A 140 24.31 16.43 -8.60
CA LEU A 140 23.32 17.48 -8.72
C LEU A 140 23.96 18.82 -9.10
N ASP A 141 25.05 19.23 -8.45
CA ASP A 141 25.80 20.46 -8.76
C ASP A 141 26.41 20.42 -10.16
N GLY A 142 26.93 19.26 -10.57
CA GLY A 142 27.57 19.08 -11.86
C GLY A 142 26.60 18.73 -13.00
N HIS A 143 25.29 18.64 -12.72
CA HIS A 143 24.27 18.16 -13.66
C HIS A 143 24.77 16.94 -14.49
N ARG A 144 25.26 15.91 -13.81
CA ARG A 144 25.88 14.74 -14.48
C ARG A 144 25.49 13.41 -13.85
N ALA A 145 25.58 12.37 -14.66
CA ALA A 145 25.48 11.00 -14.20
C ALA A 145 26.71 10.59 -13.37
N ALA A 146 26.51 9.62 -12.48
CA ALA A 146 27.59 8.99 -11.73
C ALA A 146 28.52 8.19 -12.66
N THR A 147 29.83 8.23 -12.38
CA THR A 147 30.79 7.37 -13.07
C THR A 147 30.71 5.92 -12.53
N PRO A 148 31.23 4.91 -13.25
CA PRO A 148 31.32 3.54 -12.76
C PRO A 148 32.02 3.43 -11.39
N GLU A 149 33.04 4.25 -11.14
CA GLU A 149 33.77 4.29 -9.88
C GLU A 149 32.88 4.83 -8.74
N GLU A 150 32.07 5.86 -8.99
CA GLU A 150 31.13 6.40 -8.00
C GLU A 150 30.01 5.39 -7.69
N ILE A 151 29.52 4.66 -8.70
CA ILE A 151 28.55 3.56 -8.50
C ILE A 151 29.17 2.42 -7.70
N GLY A 152 30.39 2.01 -8.05
CA GLY A 152 31.15 0.98 -7.31
C GLY A 152 31.35 1.37 -5.85
N TYR A 153 31.74 2.62 -5.62
CA TYR A 153 31.89 3.18 -4.27
C TYR A 153 30.58 3.11 -3.47
N LEU A 154 29.46 3.56 -4.04
CA LEU A 154 28.15 3.49 -3.39
C LEU A 154 27.77 2.04 -3.03
N ALA A 155 28.07 1.08 -3.90
CA ALA A 155 27.75 -0.33 -3.69
C ALA A 155 28.51 -0.95 -2.50
N GLU A 156 29.71 -0.45 -2.22
CA GLU A 156 30.54 -0.86 -1.08
C GLU A 156 30.05 -0.30 0.26
N ILE A 157 29.45 0.90 0.29
CA ILE A 157 28.89 1.47 1.52
C ILE A 157 27.79 0.56 2.05
N PHE A 158 26.82 0.25 1.20
CA PHE A 158 25.76 -0.70 1.49
C PHE A 158 25.02 -1.05 0.20
N SER A 159 24.93 -2.34 -0.09
CA SER A 159 24.03 -2.85 -1.13
C SER A 159 23.55 -4.26 -0.80
N ARG A 160 22.59 -4.75 -1.58
CA ARG A 160 22.05 -6.11 -1.48
C ARG A 160 22.34 -6.84 -2.77
N SER A 161 23.54 -7.42 -2.91
CA SER A 161 24.00 -7.97 -4.18
C SER A 161 23.95 -6.92 -5.32
N GLY A 162 24.35 -5.68 -5.02
CA GLY A 162 24.32 -4.54 -5.94
C GLY A 162 23.04 -3.70 -5.91
N PHE A 163 22.85 -2.91 -6.97
CA PHE A 163 21.73 -1.98 -7.14
C PHE A 163 20.79 -2.37 -8.28
N THR A 164 19.64 -1.70 -8.33
CA THR A 164 18.71 -1.71 -9.45
C THR A 164 18.11 -0.31 -9.65
N ASP A 165 17.79 0.01 -10.89
CA ASP A 165 17.04 1.19 -11.34
C ASP A 165 15.76 0.76 -12.10
N ALA A 166 15.40 -0.52 -12.04
CA ALA A 166 14.51 -1.14 -13.01
C ALA A 166 13.07 -0.63 -12.99
N TYR A 167 12.59 -0.07 -11.87
CA TYR A 167 11.30 0.63 -11.90
C TYR A 167 11.40 1.92 -12.71
N PHE A 168 12.46 2.71 -12.47
CA PHE A 168 12.71 3.96 -13.19
C PHE A 168 12.88 3.71 -14.70
N THR A 169 13.66 2.70 -15.09
CA THR A 169 13.91 2.36 -16.50
C THR A 169 12.81 1.50 -17.14
N GLY A 170 11.84 1.00 -16.37
CA GLY A 170 10.79 0.09 -16.83
C GLY A 170 11.24 -1.37 -17.02
N ASN A 171 12.51 -1.71 -16.78
CA ASN A 171 13.10 -3.05 -16.98
C ASN A 171 12.77 -4.04 -15.85
N ILE A 172 11.49 -4.16 -15.49
CA ILE A 172 11.01 -4.96 -14.36
C ILE A 172 11.22 -6.46 -14.64
N SER A 173 12.17 -7.07 -13.93
CA SER A 173 12.59 -8.45 -14.18
C SER A 173 13.09 -9.18 -12.93
N HIS A 174 13.49 -10.44 -13.09
CA HIS A 174 14.14 -11.21 -12.04
C HIS A 174 15.45 -10.56 -11.54
N ALA A 175 16.16 -9.81 -12.39
CA ALA A 175 17.43 -9.17 -12.06
C ALA A 175 17.33 -8.11 -10.95
N MET A 176 16.11 -7.65 -10.67
CA MET A 176 15.80 -6.77 -9.53
C MET A 176 15.91 -7.48 -8.18
N LEU A 177 15.86 -8.82 -8.14
CA LEU A 177 15.98 -9.56 -6.89
C LEU A 177 17.42 -9.57 -6.39
N GLY A 178 17.58 -9.50 -5.08
CA GLY A 178 18.87 -9.49 -4.42
C GLY A 178 18.75 -9.82 -2.93
N THR A 179 19.80 -10.42 -2.39
CA THR A 179 19.92 -10.69 -0.95
C THR A 179 21.14 -9.97 -0.40
N ARG A 180 21.21 -9.84 0.92
CA ARG A 180 22.43 -9.34 1.57
C ARG A 180 23.31 -10.52 1.94
N THR A 181 24.42 -10.67 1.23
CA THR A 181 25.38 -11.77 1.45
C THR A 181 26.30 -11.46 2.63
N GLU A 182 27.00 -12.48 3.15
CA GLU A 182 28.05 -12.27 4.15
C GLU A 182 29.20 -11.41 3.60
N ALA A 183 29.51 -11.52 2.31
CA ALA A 183 30.48 -10.65 1.65
C ALA A 183 30.03 -9.18 1.67
N ASP A 184 28.74 -8.90 1.41
CA ASP A 184 28.18 -7.55 1.53
C ASP A 184 28.32 -7.00 2.95
N LYS A 185 28.05 -7.84 3.98
CA LYS A 185 28.19 -7.43 5.38
C LYS A 185 29.64 -7.08 5.73
N ARG A 186 30.60 -7.91 5.30
CA ARG A 186 32.04 -7.68 5.54
C ARG A 186 32.54 -6.41 4.86
N ARG A 187 32.15 -6.17 3.60
CA ARG A 187 32.50 -4.95 2.84
C ARG A 187 32.00 -3.69 3.55
N SER A 188 30.75 -3.67 4.00
CA SER A 188 30.20 -2.51 4.72
C SER A 188 30.79 -2.33 6.12
N ALA A 189 31.16 -3.40 6.82
CA ALA A 189 31.70 -3.33 8.19
C ALA A 189 33.13 -2.76 8.25
N GLY A 190 33.93 -2.94 7.19
CA GLY A 190 35.30 -2.40 7.11
C GLY A 190 35.39 -0.90 6.87
N ARG A 191 34.27 -0.21 6.63
CA ARG A 191 34.20 1.22 6.29
C ARG A 191 33.67 2.11 7.40
N THR A 192 33.60 1.60 8.63
CA THR A 192 33.33 2.45 9.80
C THR A 192 34.41 3.53 9.87
N VAL A 193 34.08 4.75 9.46
CA VAL A 193 35.02 5.86 9.61
C VAL A 193 34.84 6.38 11.03
N PRO A 194 35.94 6.65 11.76
CA PRO A 194 35.85 7.40 13.00
C PRO A 194 35.15 8.72 12.71
N TYR A 195 33.87 8.81 13.06
CA TYR A 195 33.15 10.07 13.06
C TYR A 195 33.33 10.65 14.45
N GLU A 196 34.11 11.73 14.57
CA GLU A 196 34.00 12.57 15.75
C GLU A 196 32.55 13.02 15.84
N THR A 197 31.88 12.69 16.95
CA THR A 197 30.67 13.39 17.36
C THR A 197 31.06 14.83 17.71
N LYS A 198 31.46 15.63 16.71
CA LYS A 198 31.68 17.05 16.89
C LYS A 198 30.36 17.66 17.32
N ARG A 199 30.24 17.89 18.63
CA ARG A 199 29.46 18.99 19.22
C ARG A 199 29.93 20.26 18.51
N GLY A 200 29.37 20.58 17.35
CA GLY A 200 29.95 21.63 16.51
C GLY A 200 29.55 21.62 15.04
N LEU A 201 28.77 20.65 14.55
CA LEU A 201 27.88 21.01 13.44
C LEU A 201 27.02 22.18 13.96
N PRO A 202 26.99 23.34 13.28
CA PRO A 202 26.03 24.37 13.63
C PRO A 202 24.69 23.66 13.65
N ALA A 203 23.99 23.71 14.79
CA ALA A 203 22.66 23.16 14.86
C ALA A 203 21.91 23.75 13.67
N VAL A 204 21.41 22.90 12.77
CA VAL A 204 20.43 23.37 11.80
C VAL A 204 19.37 24.02 12.66
N ALA A 205 19.15 25.33 12.47
CA ALA A 205 18.11 26.04 13.17
C ALA A 205 16.80 25.42 12.70
N VAL A 206 16.39 24.34 13.35
CA VAL A 206 15.03 23.84 13.28
C VAL A 206 14.25 24.97 13.94
N PRO A 207 13.40 25.69 13.19
CA PRO A 207 12.61 26.75 13.79
C PRO A 207 11.92 26.17 15.02
N SER A 208 12.16 26.75 16.20
CA SER A 208 11.47 26.30 17.41
C SER A 208 10.02 26.70 17.27
N ARG A 209 9.19 25.83 16.70
CA ARG A 209 7.75 26.00 16.76
C ARG A 209 7.27 25.44 18.08
N ALA A 210 7.04 26.32 19.05
CA ALA A 210 6.25 25.97 20.21
C ALA A 210 4.81 25.84 19.73
N HIS A 211 4.33 24.60 19.58
CA HIS A 211 2.91 24.37 19.35
C HIS A 211 2.14 24.87 20.56
N LYS A 212 1.31 25.89 20.38
CA LYS A 212 0.39 26.28 21.44
C LYS A 212 -0.68 25.19 21.60
N ALA A 213 -1.21 24.99 22.80
CA ALA A 213 -2.20 23.95 23.06
C ALA A 213 -3.49 24.11 22.23
N ASP A 214 -3.80 25.34 21.80
CA ASP A 214 -4.89 25.71 20.90
C ASP A 214 -4.57 25.50 19.40
N GLU A 215 -3.31 25.25 19.02
CA GLU A 215 -2.97 24.88 17.63
C GLU A 215 -3.48 23.48 17.26
N TYR A 216 -3.70 22.60 18.25
CA TYR A 216 -4.22 21.26 18.03
C TYR A 216 -5.61 21.11 18.64
N LEU A 217 -6.62 21.38 17.82
CA LEU A 217 -8.01 21.05 18.14
C LEU A 217 -8.32 19.67 17.55
N PRO A 218 -8.45 18.61 18.39
CA PRO A 218 -8.73 17.28 17.88
C PRO A 218 -10.09 17.27 17.19
N VAL A 219 -10.08 17.05 15.88
CA VAL A 219 -11.29 16.96 15.06
C VAL A 219 -11.89 15.58 15.22
N LYS A 220 -13.18 15.53 15.52
CA LYS A 220 -13.96 14.29 15.60
C LYS A 220 -14.80 14.13 14.35
N PRO A 221 -15.00 12.90 13.86
CA PRO A 221 -16.00 12.66 12.83
C PRO A 221 -17.39 13.03 13.38
N HIS A 222 -18.24 13.56 12.51
CA HIS A 222 -19.57 14.05 12.89
C HIS A 222 -20.59 12.92 12.87
N ASN A 223 -20.40 11.95 11.97
CA ASN A 223 -21.37 10.90 11.76
C ASN A 223 -21.23 9.76 12.77
N LYS A 224 -22.32 9.01 12.95
CA LYS A 224 -22.34 7.80 13.78
C LYS A 224 -21.98 6.56 12.93
N PRO A 225 -21.45 5.50 13.56
CA PRO A 225 -21.20 4.23 12.87
C PRO A 225 -22.43 3.70 12.13
N VAL A 226 -22.22 3.34 10.86
CA VAL A 226 -23.26 2.80 9.99
C VAL A 226 -23.59 1.36 10.41
N LYS A 227 -24.87 0.99 10.39
CA LYS A 227 -25.30 -0.42 10.50
C LYS A 227 -25.43 -1.00 9.09
N ARG A 228 -24.33 -1.54 8.56
CA ARG A 228 -24.28 -2.12 7.23
C ARG A 228 -23.34 -3.32 7.18
N ARG A 229 -23.68 -4.31 6.36
CA ARG A 229 -22.84 -5.43 5.95
C ARG A 229 -22.42 -5.20 4.51
N THR A 230 -21.13 -5.10 4.28
CA THR A 230 -20.57 -4.98 2.93
C THR A 230 -19.59 -6.10 2.67
N ALA A 231 -19.39 -6.46 1.40
CA ALA A 231 -18.42 -7.46 1.01
C ALA A 231 -17.60 -6.98 -0.19
N TYR A 232 -16.29 -7.20 -0.17
CA TYR A 232 -15.47 -7.24 -1.37
C TYR A 232 -15.40 -8.69 -1.87
N MET A 233 -15.67 -8.88 -3.16
CA MET A 233 -15.62 -10.18 -3.83
C MET A 233 -14.61 -10.12 -4.96
N HIS A 234 -13.53 -10.90 -4.87
CA HIS A 234 -12.50 -10.93 -5.90
C HIS A 234 -12.99 -11.52 -7.23
N SER A 235 -14.02 -12.37 -7.19
CA SER A 235 -14.63 -13.01 -8.38
C SER A 235 -16.15 -12.93 -8.35
N VAL A 236 -16.77 -12.74 -9.51
CA VAL A 236 -18.23 -12.77 -9.70
C VAL A 236 -18.84 -14.09 -9.19
N ALA A 237 -18.09 -15.20 -9.27
CA ALA A 237 -18.56 -16.50 -8.77
C ALA A 237 -18.87 -16.48 -7.25
N GLN A 238 -18.24 -15.57 -6.49
CA GLN A 238 -18.47 -15.42 -5.06
C GLN A 238 -19.79 -14.70 -4.73
N LEU A 239 -20.45 -14.08 -5.73
CA LEU A 239 -21.74 -13.41 -5.58
C LEU A 239 -22.88 -14.45 -5.66
N THR A 240 -22.97 -15.29 -4.64
CA THR A 240 -24.01 -16.32 -4.52
C THR A 240 -25.39 -15.72 -4.23
N PRO A 241 -26.49 -16.48 -4.43
CA PRO A 241 -27.81 -16.02 -4.01
C PRO A 241 -27.90 -15.72 -2.50
N ALA A 242 -27.18 -16.45 -1.66
CA ALA A 242 -27.11 -16.15 -0.23
C ALA A 242 -26.37 -14.83 0.03
N ALA A 243 -25.28 -14.57 -0.70
CA ALA A 243 -24.53 -13.33 -0.59
C ALA A 243 -25.37 -12.12 -1.02
N ARG A 244 -26.12 -12.25 -2.13
CA ARG A 244 -27.06 -11.21 -2.61
C ARG A 244 -28.12 -10.85 -1.58
N LYS A 245 -28.55 -11.79 -0.72
CA LYS A 245 -29.55 -11.53 0.33
C LYS A 245 -28.95 -11.09 1.66
N TYR A 246 -27.68 -11.42 1.92
CA TYR A 246 -27.06 -11.19 3.22
C TYR A 246 -26.37 -9.83 3.33
N PHE A 247 -25.72 -9.37 2.26
CA PHE A 247 -25.01 -8.10 2.25
C PHE A 247 -25.92 -6.96 1.77
N ASP A 248 -25.63 -5.75 2.22
CA ASP A 248 -26.29 -4.56 1.72
C ASP A 248 -25.58 -4.05 0.45
N ILE A 249 -24.25 -4.18 0.39
CA ILE A 249 -23.43 -3.85 -0.80
C ILE A 249 -22.38 -4.93 -1.05
N CYS A 250 -22.28 -5.40 -2.29
CA CYS A 250 -21.20 -6.26 -2.77
C CYS A 250 -20.34 -5.50 -3.78
N TYR A 251 -19.08 -5.24 -3.43
CA TYR A 251 -18.08 -4.65 -4.31
C TYR A 251 -17.36 -5.73 -5.12
N LEU A 252 -17.28 -5.53 -6.43
CA LEU A 252 -16.49 -6.33 -7.36
C LEU A 252 -15.38 -5.46 -7.96
N PRO A 253 -14.24 -6.03 -8.41
CA PRO A 253 -13.26 -5.30 -9.20
C PRO A 253 -13.94 -4.55 -10.35
N LEU A 254 -13.55 -3.31 -10.62
CA LEU A 254 -14.20 -2.44 -11.61
C LEU A 254 -14.49 -3.14 -12.95
N ALA A 255 -13.53 -3.90 -13.48
CA ALA A 255 -13.70 -4.66 -14.72
C ALA A 255 -14.83 -5.69 -14.65
N ALA A 256 -14.96 -6.39 -13.52
CA ALA A 256 -15.96 -7.43 -13.31
C ALA A 256 -17.33 -6.84 -12.95
N ALA A 257 -17.37 -5.72 -12.22
CA ALA A 257 -18.61 -5.10 -11.78
C ALA A 257 -19.50 -4.72 -12.97
N ALA A 258 -18.90 -4.19 -14.05
CA ALA A 258 -19.60 -3.74 -15.25
C ALA A 258 -20.29 -4.86 -16.05
N ASP A 259 -20.00 -6.12 -15.76
CA ASP A 259 -20.58 -7.30 -16.43
C ASP A 259 -21.63 -8.02 -15.57
N VAL A 260 -21.92 -7.50 -14.37
CA VAL A 260 -22.91 -8.06 -13.45
C VAL A 260 -24.18 -7.23 -13.47
N ALA A 261 -25.33 -7.91 -13.55
CA ALA A 261 -26.63 -7.25 -13.43
C ALA A 261 -26.78 -6.59 -12.05
N PRO A 262 -27.37 -5.39 -11.98
CA PRO A 262 -27.74 -4.77 -10.72
C PRO A 262 -28.55 -5.72 -9.83
N GLY A 263 -28.51 -5.50 -8.51
CA GLY A 263 -29.38 -6.23 -7.59
C GLY A 263 -30.86 -5.96 -7.88
N ALA A 264 -31.68 -7.00 -7.82
CA ALA A 264 -33.14 -6.85 -7.83
C ALA A 264 -33.63 -6.30 -6.48
N ASP A 265 -34.92 -5.94 -6.39
CA ASP A 265 -35.52 -5.46 -5.15
C ASP A 265 -35.33 -6.48 -4.01
N GLY A 266 -34.75 -6.02 -2.89
CA GLY A 266 -34.43 -6.88 -1.75
C GLY A 266 -33.11 -7.65 -1.86
N GLU A 267 -32.34 -7.46 -2.94
CA GLU A 267 -30.95 -7.90 -3.04
C GLU A 267 -29.95 -6.77 -2.75
N CYS A 268 -28.69 -7.14 -2.58
CA CYS A 268 -27.60 -6.21 -2.36
C CYS A 268 -27.37 -5.28 -3.56
N PHE A 269 -26.91 -4.07 -3.28
CA PHE A 269 -26.38 -3.21 -4.32
C PHE A 269 -25.04 -3.75 -4.82
N ILE A 270 -24.82 -3.60 -6.13
CA ILE A 270 -23.54 -3.93 -6.76
C ILE A 270 -22.71 -2.67 -6.86
N GLY A 271 -21.57 -2.67 -6.17
CA GLY A 271 -20.57 -1.60 -6.24
C GLY A 271 -19.35 -2.03 -7.05
N ALA A 272 -18.59 -1.05 -7.53
CA ALA A 272 -17.28 -1.28 -8.13
C ALA A 272 -16.17 -0.95 -7.14
N ALA A 273 -15.06 -1.70 -7.17
CA ALA A 273 -13.84 -1.40 -6.45
C ALA A 273 -12.75 -0.95 -7.44
N LEU A 274 -12.17 0.21 -7.19
CA LEU A 274 -11.04 0.68 -7.98
C LEU A 274 -9.79 -0.14 -7.68
N PRO A 275 -8.92 -0.36 -8.69
CA PRO A 275 -7.58 -0.87 -8.44
C PRO A 275 -6.88 0.00 -7.39
N PRO A 276 -6.13 -0.59 -6.45
CA PRO A 276 -5.49 0.16 -5.36
C PRO A 276 -4.39 1.13 -5.85
N VAL A 277 -3.91 0.93 -7.08
CA VAL A 277 -2.89 1.76 -7.75
C VAL A 277 -3.33 2.02 -9.17
N ILE A 278 -3.37 3.28 -9.57
CA ILE A 278 -3.78 3.76 -10.89
C ILE A 278 -2.82 4.87 -11.29
N TYR A 279 -1.89 4.58 -12.21
CA TYR A 279 -1.00 5.60 -12.74
C TYR A 279 -1.76 6.52 -13.71
N ASP A 280 -1.21 7.69 -14.02
CA ASP A 280 -1.85 8.60 -14.98
C ASP A 280 -1.99 7.98 -16.37
N SER A 281 -1.05 7.09 -16.74
CA SER A 281 -1.09 6.26 -17.96
C SER A 281 -2.23 5.24 -17.97
N ASP A 282 -2.81 4.89 -16.82
CA ASP A 282 -3.95 3.98 -16.70
C ASP A 282 -5.31 4.71 -16.82
N LEU A 283 -5.35 6.04 -16.63
CA LEU A 283 -6.59 6.81 -16.53
C LEU A 283 -7.54 6.66 -17.73
N PRO A 284 -7.09 6.64 -19.00
CA PRO A 284 -8.00 6.49 -20.12
C PRO A 284 -8.78 5.16 -20.07
N GLU A 285 -8.13 4.09 -19.64
CA GLU A 285 -8.76 2.77 -19.49
C GLU A 285 -9.73 2.75 -18.31
N ILE A 286 -9.30 3.30 -17.16
CA ILE A 286 -10.15 3.39 -15.96
C ILE A 286 -11.40 4.22 -16.21
N ARG A 287 -11.30 5.38 -16.88
CA ARG A 287 -12.46 6.22 -17.20
C ARG A 287 -13.48 5.49 -18.07
N ARG A 288 -13.04 4.80 -19.13
CA ARG A 288 -13.94 3.98 -19.96
C ARG A 288 -14.63 2.88 -19.14
N SER A 289 -13.91 2.23 -18.23
CA SER A 289 -14.51 1.21 -17.35
C SER A 289 -15.52 1.81 -16.36
N LEU A 290 -15.26 3.00 -15.82
CA LEU A 290 -16.19 3.74 -14.97
C LEU A 290 -17.44 4.17 -15.73
N GLU A 291 -17.29 4.71 -16.94
CA GLU A 291 -18.41 5.06 -17.83
C GLU A 291 -19.29 3.86 -18.12
N LYS A 292 -18.67 2.71 -18.46
CA LYS A 292 -19.40 1.45 -18.67
C LYS A 292 -20.15 1.02 -17.41
N ALA A 293 -19.51 1.06 -16.24
CA ALA A 293 -20.13 0.70 -14.96
C ALA A 293 -21.31 1.62 -14.62
N ALA A 294 -21.13 2.94 -14.78
CA ALA A 294 -22.17 3.93 -14.54
C ALA A 294 -23.36 3.75 -15.50
N GLY A 295 -23.10 3.45 -16.77
CA GLY A 295 -24.13 3.11 -17.76
C GLY A 295 -24.94 1.84 -17.44
N ARG A 296 -24.41 0.97 -16.56
CA ARG A 296 -25.13 -0.19 -16.01
C ARG A 296 -25.85 0.10 -14.69
N GLY A 297 -25.85 1.36 -14.24
CA GLY A 297 -26.50 1.77 -12.99
C GLY A 297 -25.66 1.54 -11.74
N ILE A 298 -24.37 1.19 -11.87
CA ILE A 298 -23.47 1.09 -10.72
C ILE A 298 -23.20 2.50 -10.22
N ARG A 299 -23.43 2.74 -8.93
CA ARG A 299 -23.27 4.07 -8.31
C ARG A 299 -22.26 4.09 -7.17
N ASP A 300 -22.07 2.98 -6.45
CA ASP A 300 -21.16 2.91 -5.31
C ASP A 300 -19.75 2.50 -5.75
N LEU A 301 -18.74 3.28 -5.37
CA LEU A 301 -17.34 3.09 -5.75
C LEU A 301 -16.45 2.98 -4.51
N LEU A 302 -15.80 1.83 -4.33
CA LEU A 302 -14.85 1.57 -3.24
C LEU A 302 -13.44 2.01 -3.65
N ILE A 303 -12.83 2.87 -2.83
CA ILE A 303 -11.61 3.64 -3.15
C ILE A 303 -10.55 3.45 -2.06
N GLY A 304 -9.36 2.99 -2.44
CA GLY A 304 -8.23 2.76 -1.53
C GLY A 304 -7.16 3.85 -1.52
N ASN A 305 -7.34 4.93 -2.28
CA ASN A 305 -6.41 6.05 -2.34
C ASN A 305 -7.17 7.37 -2.55
N ILE A 306 -6.85 8.40 -1.75
CA ILE A 306 -7.49 9.72 -1.88
C ILE A 306 -7.35 10.31 -3.28
N GLY A 307 -6.26 10.03 -4.00
CA GLY A 307 -6.05 10.52 -5.36
C GLY A 307 -7.01 9.95 -6.39
N HIS A 308 -7.81 8.94 -6.04
CA HIS A 308 -8.85 8.40 -6.91
C HIS A 308 -10.23 9.02 -6.62
N LEU A 309 -10.34 9.89 -5.61
CA LEU A 309 -11.60 10.56 -5.27
C LEU A 309 -12.11 11.43 -6.43
N GLY A 310 -11.20 12.09 -7.15
CA GLY A 310 -11.53 12.82 -8.37
C GLY A 310 -12.25 11.96 -9.43
N LEU A 311 -11.88 10.67 -9.56
CA LEU A 311 -12.55 9.76 -10.50
C LEU A 311 -14.00 9.47 -10.10
N ALA A 312 -14.28 9.35 -8.81
CA ALA A 312 -15.64 9.19 -8.32
C ALA A 312 -16.49 10.44 -8.60
N ARG A 313 -15.92 11.63 -8.36
CA ARG A 313 -16.57 12.92 -8.64
C ARG A 313 -16.85 13.09 -10.13
N GLU A 314 -15.87 12.82 -10.99
CA GLU A 314 -16.00 12.87 -12.46
C GLU A 314 -17.10 11.92 -12.97
N ALA A 315 -17.18 10.70 -12.42
CA ALA A 315 -18.17 9.70 -12.81
C ALA A 315 -19.56 9.88 -12.17
N GLY A 316 -19.73 10.86 -11.26
CA GLY A 316 -20.97 11.03 -10.48
C GLY A 316 -21.30 9.81 -9.60
N MET A 317 -20.27 9.12 -9.12
CA MET A 317 -20.37 7.93 -8.26
C MET A 317 -20.14 8.29 -6.80
N ILE A 318 -20.73 7.50 -5.91
CA ILE A 318 -20.62 7.66 -4.47
C ILE A 318 -19.32 7.02 -3.97
N PRO A 319 -18.42 7.79 -3.34
CA PRO A 319 -17.16 7.27 -2.83
C PRO A 319 -17.34 6.56 -1.47
N HIS A 320 -16.85 5.34 -1.39
CA HIS A 320 -16.69 4.54 -0.16
C HIS A 320 -15.20 4.29 0.10
N GLY A 321 -14.76 4.44 1.35
CA GLY A 321 -13.36 4.31 1.71
C GLY A 321 -12.96 2.86 1.95
N ASP A 322 -11.96 2.36 1.23
CA ASP A 322 -11.35 1.06 1.51
C ASP A 322 -10.35 1.14 2.67
N PHE A 323 -10.09 0.01 3.33
CA PHE A 323 -9.15 -0.06 4.46
C PHE A 323 -7.72 0.40 4.08
N ARG A 324 -7.37 0.39 2.80
CA ARG A 324 -6.10 0.89 2.25
C ARG A 324 -5.91 2.41 2.39
N LEU A 325 -6.95 3.16 2.73
CA LEU A 325 -6.82 4.56 3.18
C LEU A 325 -6.06 4.67 4.52
N ASN A 326 -5.84 3.56 5.23
CA ASN A 326 -5.09 3.47 6.49
C ASN A 326 -5.68 4.33 7.62
N ILE A 327 -7.00 4.40 7.72
CA ILE A 327 -7.70 5.15 8.77
C ILE A 327 -7.51 4.42 10.11
N CYS A 328 -6.71 5.02 11.00
CA CYS A 328 -6.30 4.42 12.28
C CYS A 328 -6.62 5.27 13.51
N ASN A 329 -7.15 6.48 13.32
CA ASN A 329 -7.52 7.42 14.39
C ASN A 329 -8.71 8.28 13.96
N ARG A 330 -9.26 9.05 14.91
CA ARG A 330 -10.46 9.88 14.71
C ARG A 330 -10.22 11.05 13.77
N GLU A 331 -9.02 11.60 13.78
CA GLU A 331 -8.66 12.76 12.96
C GLU A 331 -8.63 12.37 11.48
N SER A 332 -8.08 11.20 11.17
CA SER A 332 -8.10 10.63 9.83
C SER A 332 -9.53 10.30 9.41
N ALA A 333 -10.36 9.78 10.31
CA ALA A 333 -11.78 9.53 10.02
C ALA A 333 -12.51 10.84 9.70
N ALA A 334 -12.31 11.89 10.51
CA ALA A 334 -12.91 13.20 10.27
C ALA A 334 -12.45 13.83 8.94
N ALA A 335 -11.16 13.69 8.60
CA ALA A 335 -10.63 14.18 7.33
C ALA A 335 -11.28 13.46 6.14
N ILE A 336 -11.44 12.13 6.21
CA ILE A 336 -12.09 11.34 5.16
C ILE A 336 -13.58 11.70 5.04
N GLU A 337 -14.29 11.94 6.15
CA GLU A 337 -15.67 12.48 6.09
C GLU A 337 -15.72 13.84 5.42
N GLY A 338 -14.79 14.75 5.76
CA GLY A 338 -14.70 16.09 5.16
C GLY A 338 -14.40 16.08 3.66
N LEU A 339 -13.74 15.04 3.16
CA LEU A 339 -13.49 14.85 1.71
C LEU A 339 -14.73 14.39 0.93
N GLY A 340 -15.81 13.98 1.61
CA GLY A 340 -17.08 13.59 1.01
C GLY A 340 -17.28 12.08 0.84
N PHE A 341 -16.50 11.25 1.53
CA PHE A 341 -16.76 9.81 1.58
C PHE A 341 -18.07 9.52 2.32
N ARG A 342 -18.89 8.62 1.77
CA ARG A 342 -20.15 8.20 2.40
C ARG A 342 -19.88 7.42 3.68
N ASP A 343 -19.00 6.43 3.60
CA ASP A 343 -18.52 5.62 4.70
C ASP A 343 -17.11 5.11 4.40
N PHE A 344 -16.48 4.47 5.38
CA PHE A 344 -15.11 3.97 5.23
C PHE A 344 -14.83 2.74 6.09
N ILE A 345 -13.95 1.88 5.59
CA ILE A 345 -13.49 0.68 6.28
C ILE A 345 -12.22 1.05 7.06
N LEU A 346 -12.21 0.76 8.35
CA LEU A 346 -11.08 1.00 9.24
C LEU A 346 -9.94 0.00 8.98
N SER A 347 -8.70 0.42 9.29
CA SER A 347 -7.53 -0.45 9.13
C SER A 347 -7.70 -1.76 9.91
N PRO A 348 -7.39 -2.92 9.30
CA PRO A 348 -7.45 -4.21 9.99
C PRO A 348 -6.34 -4.39 11.04
N GLU A 349 -5.43 -3.42 11.16
CA GLU A 349 -4.38 -3.40 12.20
C GLU A 349 -4.89 -2.95 13.57
N LEU A 350 -6.15 -2.49 13.64
CA LEU A 350 -6.74 -1.95 14.85
C LEU A 350 -7.28 -3.06 15.78
N THR A 351 -7.17 -2.80 17.08
CA THR A 351 -7.78 -3.62 18.13
C THR A 351 -9.24 -3.18 18.36
N LEU A 352 -10.06 -4.02 18.98
CA LEU A 352 -11.45 -3.69 19.30
C LEU A 352 -11.60 -2.39 20.11
N PRO A 353 -10.79 -2.13 21.16
CA PRO A 353 -10.82 -0.83 21.85
C PRO A 353 -10.57 0.35 20.91
N ARG A 354 -9.61 0.24 19.98
CA ARG A 354 -9.30 1.32 19.03
C ARG A 354 -10.42 1.54 18.01
N LEU A 355 -11.06 0.47 17.53
CA LEU A 355 -12.21 0.57 16.63
C LEU A 355 -13.36 1.35 17.30
N ARG A 356 -13.63 1.10 18.58
CA ARG A 356 -14.66 1.80 19.36
C ARG A 356 -14.43 3.31 19.42
N ASP A 357 -13.17 3.74 19.53
CA ASP A 357 -12.82 5.12 19.88
C ASP A 357 -12.69 6.09 18.68
N ILE A 358 -12.76 5.57 17.44
CA ILE A 358 -12.60 6.36 16.20
C ILE A 358 -13.90 7.07 15.80
N GLY A 359 -15.04 6.37 15.76
CA GLY A 359 -16.32 6.91 15.33
C GLY A 359 -16.46 7.08 13.80
N GLY A 360 -17.37 7.96 13.38
CA GLY A 360 -17.70 8.21 11.97
C GLY A 360 -18.55 7.11 11.33
N GLN A 361 -18.86 7.24 10.04
CA GLN A 361 -19.53 6.16 9.28
C GLN A 361 -18.57 5.00 8.99
N SER A 362 -18.11 4.33 10.05
CA SER A 362 -17.04 3.34 9.97
C SER A 362 -17.56 1.91 9.86
N LEU A 363 -16.85 1.09 9.08
CA LEU A 363 -16.96 -0.37 9.05
C LEU A 363 -15.66 -1.02 9.53
N ALA A 364 -15.74 -2.24 10.08
CA ALA A 364 -14.58 -3.04 10.43
C ALA A 364 -14.50 -4.32 9.59
N VAL A 365 -13.30 -4.74 9.21
CA VAL A 365 -13.07 -6.04 8.56
C VAL A 365 -13.29 -7.15 9.57
N VAL A 366 -14.46 -7.81 9.52
CA VAL A 366 -14.82 -8.88 10.46
C VAL A 366 -14.46 -10.25 9.91
N TYR A 367 -14.44 -10.40 8.58
CA TYR A 367 -14.08 -11.63 7.89
C TYR A 367 -13.17 -11.38 6.70
N GLY A 368 -12.24 -12.30 6.46
CA GLY A 368 -11.57 -12.44 5.16
C GLY A 368 -10.08 -12.62 5.24
N ARG A 369 -9.48 -13.09 4.15
CA ARG A 369 -8.02 -13.10 3.98
C ARG A 369 -7.56 -11.71 3.55
N ILE A 370 -7.06 -10.96 4.52
CA ILE A 370 -6.64 -9.57 4.32
C ILE A 370 -5.53 -9.52 3.24
N PRO A 371 -5.68 -8.68 2.20
CA PRO A 371 -4.61 -8.33 1.29
C PRO A 371 -3.39 -7.78 2.02
N LEU A 372 -2.24 -8.43 1.86
CA LEU A 372 -1.01 -8.09 2.57
C LEU A 372 -0.10 -7.16 1.77
N MET A 373 0.02 -7.40 0.47
CA MET A 373 0.89 -6.64 -0.43
C MET A 373 0.32 -6.62 -1.84
N VAL A 374 0.44 -5.48 -2.51
CA VAL A 374 0.32 -5.37 -3.96
C VAL A 374 1.73 -5.13 -4.49
N THR A 375 2.18 -5.87 -5.49
CA THR A 375 3.53 -5.72 -6.06
C THR A 375 3.49 -5.47 -7.56
N GLU A 376 4.23 -4.46 -8.01
CA GLU A 376 4.44 -4.17 -9.44
C GLU A 376 5.31 -5.26 -10.09
N LYS A 377 6.36 -5.69 -9.36
CA LYS A 377 7.13 -6.87 -9.76
C LYS A 377 6.27 -8.11 -9.56
N CYS A 378 6.09 -8.92 -10.59
CA CYS A 378 5.30 -10.15 -10.51
C CYS A 378 5.92 -11.17 -9.55
N ALA A 379 5.28 -11.39 -8.40
CA ALA A 379 5.66 -12.41 -7.43
C ALA A 379 5.25 -13.81 -7.89
N GLY A 380 4.13 -13.92 -8.63
CA GLY A 380 3.64 -15.19 -9.16
C GLY A 380 4.63 -15.88 -10.11
N LYS A 381 5.32 -15.11 -10.95
CA LYS A 381 6.36 -15.61 -11.87
C LYS A 381 7.54 -16.25 -11.13
N GLU A 382 7.90 -15.72 -9.96
CA GLU A 382 9.00 -16.23 -9.12
C GLU A 382 8.62 -17.45 -8.28
N CYS A 383 7.32 -17.78 -8.23
CA CYS A 383 6.78 -18.89 -7.46
C CYS A 383 6.45 -20.06 -8.39
N GLY A 384 5.21 -20.13 -8.89
CA GLY A 384 4.73 -21.23 -9.75
C GLY A 384 4.68 -20.88 -11.24
N GLY A 385 5.08 -19.67 -11.64
CA GLY A 385 5.08 -19.24 -13.03
C GLY A 385 3.69 -18.80 -13.55
N CYS A 386 3.64 -18.44 -14.84
CA CYS A 386 2.41 -17.92 -15.46
C CYS A 386 1.28 -18.95 -15.54
N ARG A 387 1.60 -20.23 -15.81
CA ARG A 387 0.60 -21.31 -15.88
C ARG A 387 -0.13 -21.50 -14.55
N ALA A 388 0.62 -21.52 -13.44
CA ALA A 388 0.03 -21.61 -12.11
C ALA A 388 -0.74 -20.34 -11.73
N CYS A 389 -0.31 -19.16 -12.20
CA CYS A 389 -1.02 -17.90 -12.02
C CYS A 389 -2.42 -17.96 -12.64
N THR A 390 -2.53 -18.35 -13.91
CA THR A 390 -3.81 -18.46 -14.62
C THR A 390 -4.74 -19.48 -13.97
N ALA A 391 -4.17 -20.54 -13.37
CA ALA A 391 -4.93 -21.54 -12.63
C ALA A 391 -5.29 -21.12 -11.19
N GLY A 392 -4.88 -19.94 -10.72
CA GLY A 392 -5.12 -19.50 -9.33
C GLY A 392 -4.35 -20.31 -8.28
N LYS A 393 -3.24 -20.95 -8.65
CA LYS A 393 -2.47 -21.88 -7.80
C LYS A 393 -1.15 -21.32 -7.29
N ASN A 394 -0.84 -20.05 -7.57
CA ASN A 394 0.38 -19.43 -7.05
C ASN A 394 0.27 -19.16 -5.56
N GLN A 395 1.34 -19.46 -4.82
CA GLN A 395 1.46 -19.21 -3.39
C GLN A 395 2.92 -19.01 -2.98
N LEU A 396 3.11 -18.34 -1.85
CA LEU A 396 4.37 -18.24 -1.13
C LEU A 396 4.28 -19.08 0.14
N THR A 397 5.27 -19.93 0.38
CA THR A 397 5.38 -20.69 1.64
C THR A 397 6.55 -20.13 2.44
N ASP A 398 6.31 -19.64 3.65
CA ASP A 398 7.38 -19.15 4.52
C ASP A 398 8.15 -20.28 5.22
N ARG A 399 9.19 -19.93 5.97
CA ARG A 399 10.01 -20.87 6.75
C ARG A 399 9.26 -21.62 7.87
N ARG A 400 8.06 -21.17 8.25
CA ARG A 400 7.19 -21.81 9.24
C ARG A 400 6.12 -22.70 8.59
N GLY A 401 6.13 -22.81 7.25
CA GLY A 401 5.14 -23.56 6.48
C GLY A 401 3.84 -22.81 6.22
N ALA A 402 3.73 -21.53 6.63
CA ALA A 402 2.55 -20.73 6.35
C ALA A 402 2.46 -20.41 4.85
N ARG A 403 1.29 -20.62 4.26
CA ARG A 403 1.04 -20.48 2.82
C ARG A 403 0.23 -19.22 2.54
N PHE A 404 0.79 -18.30 1.76
CA PHE A 404 0.18 -17.04 1.37
C PHE A 404 -0.21 -17.13 -0.10
N PRO A 405 -1.50 -17.17 -0.45
CA PRO A 405 -1.93 -17.17 -1.84
C PRO A 405 -1.47 -15.90 -2.57
N VAL A 406 -1.12 -16.06 -3.85
CA VAL A 406 -0.72 -14.96 -4.73
C VAL A 406 -1.71 -14.89 -5.88
N LEU A 407 -2.56 -13.88 -5.84
CA LEU A 407 -3.61 -13.62 -6.81
C LEU A 407 -3.15 -12.62 -7.86
N ARG A 408 -3.86 -12.59 -8.98
CA ARG A 408 -3.68 -11.59 -10.01
C ARG A 408 -4.52 -10.37 -9.64
N GLU A 409 -3.87 -9.22 -9.58
CA GLU A 409 -4.53 -7.92 -9.50
C GLU A 409 -4.57 -7.29 -10.90
N TRP A 410 -5.29 -6.18 -11.06
CA TRP A 410 -5.33 -5.34 -12.25
C TRP A 410 -4.02 -5.40 -13.08
N ARG A 411 -4.17 -5.69 -14.38
CA ARG A 411 -3.10 -6.06 -15.32
C ARG A 411 -2.32 -7.31 -14.89
N HIS A 412 -1.05 -7.18 -14.56
CA HIS A 412 -0.15 -8.29 -14.18
C HIS A 412 0.50 -8.08 -12.80
N ARG A 413 -0.05 -7.16 -12.00
CA ARG A 413 0.37 -6.96 -10.61
C ARG A 413 -0.01 -8.18 -9.76
N SER A 414 0.80 -8.46 -8.74
CA SER A 414 0.53 -9.56 -7.82
C SER A 414 -0.11 -9.05 -6.53
N LEU A 415 -1.18 -9.72 -6.09
CA LEU A 415 -1.82 -9.50 -4.80
C LEU A 415 -1.49 -10.68 -3.88
N ILE A 416 -0.68 -10.43 -2.86
CA ILE A 416 -0.37 -11.44 -1.84
C ILE A 416 -1.41 -11.28 -0.73
N VAL A 417 -2.14 -12.36 -0.43
CA VAL A 417 -3.18 -12.36 0.62
C VAL A 417 -2.74 -13.19 1.83
N ASN A 418 -3.33 -12.91 2.98
CA ASN A 418 -2.96 -13.57 4.23
C ASN A 418 -3.21 -15.08 4.19
N SER A 419 -2.40 -15.83 4.93
CA SER A 419 -2.50 -17.29 4.97
C SER A 419 -3.79 -17.77 5.63
N LEU A 420 -4.14 -17.13 6.74
CA LEU A 420 -5.35 -17.39 7.51
C LEU A 420 -6.36 -16.24 7.35
N PRO A 421 -7.67 -16.53 7.24
CA PRO A 421 -8.69 -15.51 7.28
C PRO A 421 -8.78 -14.91 8.69
N THR A 422 -9.11 -13.63 8.78
CA THR A 422 -9.73 -13.08 9.98
C THR A 422 -11.18 -13.57 10.04
N SER A 423 -11.68 -13.91 11.22
CA SER A 423 -13.10 -14.20 11.42
C SER A 423 -13.55 -13.78 12.82
N MET A 424 -14.76 -13.24 12.92
CA MET A 424 -15.43 -12.90 14.18
C MET A 424 -16.82 -13.56 14.27
N SER A 425 -17.08 -14.62 13.48
CA SER A 425 -18.41 -15.25 13.37
C SER A 425 -19.00 -15.70 14.71
N ASP A 426 -18.20 -16.29 15.59
CA ASP A 426 -18.51 -16.73 16.96
C ASP A 426 -18.10 -15.72 18.05
N ARG A 427 -17.80 -14.48 17.65
CA ARG A 427 -17.39 -13.37 18.54
C ARG A 427 -18.16 -12.08 18.24
N GLN A 428 -19.36 -12.20 17.69
CA GLN A 428 -20.19 -11.04 17.32
C GLN A 428 -20.67 -10.23 18.53
N LYS A 429 -20.88 -10.87 19.70
CA LYS A 429 -21.17 -10.15 20.95
C LYS A 429 -20.06 -9.15 21.29
N ALA A 430 -18.80 -9.57 21.19
CA ALA A 430 -17.66 -8.69 21.41
C ALA A 430 -17.62 -7.53 20.40
N LEU A 431 -17.91 -7.78 19.11
CA LEU A 431 -18.04 -6.69 18.13
C LEU A 431 -19.09 -5.66 18.57
N ALA A 432 -20.26 -6.12 19.02
CA ALA A 432 -21.34 -5.26 19.48
C ALA A 432 -20.98 -4.45 20.73
N GLU A 433 -20.34 -5.08 21.72
CA GLU A 433 -19.86 -4.44 22.96
C GLU A 433 -18.84 -3.33 22.68
N TYR A 434 -17.94 -3.54 21.72
CA TYR A 434 -16.95 -2.55 21.32
C TYR A 434 -17.45 -1.56 20.26
N GLY A 435 -18.78 -1.41 20.10
CA GLY A 435 -19.34 -0.37 19.24
C GLY A 435 -19.19 -0.62 17.74
N VAL A 436 -18.72 -1.79 17.31
CA VAL A 436 -18.67 -2.16 15.88
C VAL A 436 -20.10 -2.40 15.40
N ARG A 437 -20.53 -1.59 14.43
CA ARG A 437 -21.88 -1.66 13.84
C ARG A 437 -21.82 -1.95 12.34
N GLY A 438 -20.81 -1.42 11.65
CA GLY A 438 -20.53 -1.69 10.25
C GLY A 438 -19.58 -2.88 10.13
N GLN A 439 -19.95 -3.84 9.29
CA GLN A 439 -19.19 -5.06 9.06
C GLN A 439 -18.77 -5.14 7.60
N HIS A 440 -17.49 -5.37 7.36
CA HIS A 440 -16.94 -5.60 6.03
C HIS A 440 -16.32 -6.99 5.93
N PHE A 441 -16.60 -7.66 4.82
CA PHE A 441 -16.15 -9.01 4.50
C PHE A 441 -15.25 -8.97 3.27
N ILE A 442 -14.15 -9.71 3.29
CA ILE A 442 -13.24 -9.79 2.14
C ILE A 442 -13.17 -11.24 1.67
N PHE A 443 -13.76 -11.53 0.52
CA PHE A 443 -13.68 -12.81 -0.15
C PHE A 443 -12.64 -12.73 -1.27
N THR A 444 -11.59 -13.54 -1.17
CA THR A 444 -10.48 -13.59 -2.12
C THR A 444 -10.36 -14.95 -2.79
N VAL A 445 -10.20 -16.01 -2.01
CA VAL A 445 -9.92 -17.38 -2.51
C VAL A 445 -11.04 -18.35 -2.20
N GLU A 446 -12.03 -17.88 -1.44
CA GLU A 446 -13.20 -18.64 -1.03
C GLU A 446 -14.01 -19.05 -2.28
N THR A 447 -14.36 -20.33 -2.36
CA THR A 447 -15.31 -20.82 -3.36
C THR A 447 -16.73 -20.34 -3.03
N PRO A 448 -17.70 -20.44 -3.97
CA PRO A 448 -19.10 -20.11 -3.68
C PRO A 448 -19.64 -20.83 -2.43
N GLN A 449 -19.29 -22.10 -2.24
CA GLN A 449 -19.69 -22.89 -1.08
C GLN A 449 -19.04 -22.38 0.21
N ASN A 450 -17.78 -21.92 0.15
CA ASN A 450 -17.14 -21.29 1.31
C ASN A 450 -17.81 -19.96 1.66
N VAL A 451 -18.19 -19.15 0.69
CA VAL A 451 -18.94 -17.89 0.91
C VAL A 451 -20.24 -18.19 1.66
N ASP A 452 -21.03 -19.15 1.19
CA ASP A 452 -22.29 -19.54 1.84
C ASP A 452 -22.08 -20.09 3.26
N ALA A 453 -21.00 -20.87 3.46
CA ALA A 453 -20.64 -21.36 4.79
C ALA A 453 -20.29 -20.21 5.76
N VAL A 454 -19.58 -19.18 5.27
CA VAL A 454 -19.26 -17.97 6.04
C VAL A 454 -20.52 -17.21 6.42
N ILE A 455 -21.41 -16.97 5.45
CA ILE A 455 -22.68 -16.29 5.68
C ILE A 455 -23.50 -17.04 6.72
N ARG A 456 -23.60 -18.37 6.60
CA ARG A 456 -24.30 -19.22 7.56
C ARG A 456 -23.71 -19.08 8.96
N ALA A 457 -22.39 -19.20 9.09
CA ALA A 457 -21.70 -19.08 10.37
C ALA A 457 -21.92 -17.72 11.05
N TYR A 458 -21.95 -16.62 10.28
CA TYR A 458 -22.31 -15.32 10.82
C TYR A 458 -23.80 -15.20 11.15
N SER A 459 -24.67 -15.83 10.39
CA SER A 459 -26.11 -15.81 10.67
C SER A 459 -26.46 -16.61 11.94
N THR A 460 -25.72 -17.67 12.23
CA THR A 460 -25.94 -18.55 13.40
C THR A 460 -25.02 -18.26 14.58
N GLY A 461 -24.05 -17.37 14.43
CA GLY A 461 -23.07 -17.06 15.49
C GLY A 461 -22.10 -18.21 15.81
N THR A 462 -21.82 -19.09 14.84
CA THR A 462 -21.00 -20.30 15.02
C THR A 462 -19.58 -20.11 14.50
N PRO A 463 -18.59 -20.86 15.02
CA PRO A 463 -17.22 -20.78 14.51
C PRO A 463 -17.13 -21.38 13.11
N LEU A 464 -16.19 -20.86 12.31
CA LEU A 464 -15.82 -21.46 11.04
C LEU A 464 -14.86 -22.64 11.25
N PRO A 465 -14.90 -23.66 10.39
CA PRO A 465 -13.93 -24.75 10.44
C PRO A 465 -12.53 -24.25 10.09
N GLY A 466 -11.52 -24.83 10.74
CA GLY A 466 -10.11 -24.49 10.54
C GLY A 466 -9.61 -23.30 11.36
N GLU A 467 -8.32 -22.99 11.19
CA GLU A 467 -7.69 -21.87 11.91
C GLU A 467 -8.10 -20.52 11.31
N CYS A 468 -8.36 -19.56 12.20
CA CYS A 468 -8.60 -18.18 11.82
C CYS A 468 -7.94 -17.21 12.80
N ARG A 469 -7.70 -15.99 12.34
CA ARG A 469 -7.26 -14.87 13.18
C ARG A 469 -8.48 -14.13 13.75
N ARG A 470 -8.31 -13.55 14.92
CA ARG A 470 -9.32 -12.70 15.57
C ARG A 470 -8.83 -11.26 15.63
N ILE A 471 -9.77 -10.32 15.66
CA ILE A 471 -9.45 -8.93 15.99
C ILE A 471 -9.03 -8.89 17.46
N ALA A 472 -7.87 -8.32 17.75
CA ALA A 472 -7.31 -8.31 19.09
C ALA A 472 -8.15 -7.45 20.05
N VAL A 473 -8.32 -7.92 21.29
CA VAL A 473 -9.04 -7.22 22.37
C VAL A 473 -8.08 -6.30 23.17
N LYS A 474 -6.77 -6.50 23.02
CA LYS A 474 -5.70 -5.73 23.67
C LYS A 474 -4.63 -5.36 22.67
#